data_AF-A0A5E4WZW1-F1
#
_entry.id   AF-A0A5E4WZW1-F1
#
_cell.length_a   1.000
_cell.length_b   1.000
_cell.length_c   1.000
_cell.angle_alpha   90.00
_cell.angle_beta   90.00
_cell.angle_gamma   90.00
#
_symmetry.space_group_name_H-M   'P 1'
#
loop_
_entity.id
_entity.type
_entity.pdbx_description
1 polymer ?
#
loop_
_entity_poly.entity_id
_entity_poly.type
_entity_poly.pdbx_seq_one_letter_code
_entity_poly.pdbx_strand_id
1 'polypeptide(L)'
;MLKSLSAFESNMNDVDALTDIYDRLIENARATSSYDDLLRSKIVSSVSAFDKLLHDLIRIGMVEIYRGSRPTTPKRSFEVR
;
A
#
# COMPACT_ATOMS: atom_id res chain seq x y z
N MET A 1 -7.04 13.23 -4.19
CA MET A 1 -7.48 12.08 -3.37
C MET A 1 -8.02 10.93 -4.23
N LEU A 2 -9.05 11.15 -5.06
CA LEU A 2 -9.70 10.11 -5.89
C LEU A 2 -8.75 9.30 -6.79
N LYS A 3 -7.73 9.95 -7.38
CA LYS A 3 -6.73 9.27 -8.24
C LYS A 3 -5.78 8.35 -7.46
N SER A 4 -5.38 8.74 -6.26
CA SER A 4 -4.45 7.94 -5.44
C SER A 4 -5.14 6.75 -4.80
N LEU A 5 -6.42 6.91 -4.41
CA LEU A 5 -7.24 5.81 -3.92
C LEU A 5 -7.53 4.78 -5.03
N SER A 6 -7.94 5.23 -6.21
CA SER A 6 -8.15 4.32 -7.35
C SER A 6 -6.87 3.60 -7.79
N ALA A 7 -5.71 4.26 -7.74
CA ALA A 7 -4.42 3.61 -7.97
C ALA A 7 -4.10 2.56 -6.89
N PHE A 8 -4.43 2.83 -5.64
CA PHE A 8 -4.29 1.86 -4.55
C PHE A 8 -5.21 0.65 -4.76
N GLU A 9 -6.48 0.88 -5.09
CA GLU A 9 -7.46 -0.19 -5.38
C GLU A 9 -7.00 -1.05 -6.57
N SER A 10 -6.50 -0.43 -7.64
CA SER A 10 -5.94 -1.17 -8.78
C SER A 10 -4.75 -2.04 -8.37
N ASN A 11 -3.81 -1.49 -7.60
CA ASN A 11 -2.66 -2.26 -7.12
C ASN A 11 -3.09 -3.41 -6.20
N MET A 12 -4.15 -3.22 -5.41
CA MET A 12 -4.68 -4.29 -4.57
C MET A 12 -5.36 -5.40 -5.37
N ASN A 13 -6.06 -5.05 -6.46
CA ASN A 13 -6.59 -6.06 -7.38
C ASN A 13 -5.47 -6.90 -8.01
N ASP A 14 -4.33 -6.29 -8.36
CA ASP A 14 -3.17 -7.00 -8.89
C ASP A 14 -2.56 -7.96 -7.83
N VAL A 15 -2.53 -7.53 -6.57
CA VAL A 15 -2.11 -8.37 -5.43
C VAL A 15 -3.05 -9.55 -5.21
N ASP A 16 -4.35 -9.34 -5.36
CA ASP A 16 -5.35 -10.41 -5.22
C ASP A 16 -5.21 -11.41 -6.38
N ALA A 17 -4.95 -10.94 -7.60
CA ALA A 17 -4.64 -11.82 -8.73
C ALA A 17 -3.39 -12.70 -8.49
N LEU A 18 -2.37 -12.20 -7.78
CA LEU A 18 -1.23 -13.03 -7.36
C LEU A 18 -1.63 -14.15 -6.39
N THR A 19 -2.69 -13.94 -5.60
CA THR A 19 -3.24 -14.97 -4.70
C THR A 19 -3.94 -16.05 -5.51
N ASP A 20 -4.78 -15.66 -6.47
CA ASP A 20 -5.45 -16.61 -7.37
C ASP A 20 -4.44 -17.46 -8.16
N ILE A 21 -3.31 -16.86 -8.57
CA ILE A 21 -2.22 -17.57 -9.24
C ILE A 21 -1.55 -18.56 -8.27
N TYR A 22 -1.26 -18.15 -7.04
CA TYR A 22 -0.69 -19.01 -6.00
C TYR A 22 -1.57 -20.23 -5.72
N ASP A 23 -2.87 -20.02 -5.53
CA ASP A 23 -3.83 -21.09 -5.23
C ASP A 23 -3.91 -22.10 -6.37
N ARG A 24 -3.98 -21.62 -7.62
CA ARG A 24 -3.96 -22.47 -8.82
C ARG A 24 -2.67 -23.25 -8.96
N LEU A 25 -1.53 -22.66 -8.63
CA LEU A 25 -0.22 -23.33 -8.66
C LEU A 25 -0.14 -24.43 -7.61
N ILE A 26 -0.67 -24.21 -6.40
CA ILE A 26 -0.68 -25.22 -5.34
C ILE A 26 -1.61 -26.38 -5.67
N GLU A 27 -2.78 -26.11 -6.26
CA GLU A 27 -3.77 -27.12 -6.59
C GLU A 27 -3.33 -28.01 -7.76
N ASN A 28 -2.69 -27.42 -8.78
CA ASN A 28 -2.41 -28.11 -10.05
C ASN A 28 -0.95 -28.56 -10.21
N ALA A 29 0.00 -27.84 -9.61
CA ALA A 29 1.40 -28.17 -9.71
C ALA A 29 1.87 -28.82 -8.41
N ARG A 30 2.08 -30.14 -8.45
CA ARG A 30 2.90 -30.87 -7.47
C ARG A 30 4.33 -30.36 -7.56
N ALA A 31 4.57 -29.21 -6.94
CA ALA A 31 5.81 -28.47 -7.08
C ALA A 31 6.95 -29.18 -6.38
N THR A 32 8.09 -29.27 -7.06
CA THR A 32 9.37 -29.68 -6.46
C THR A 32 10.05 -28.52 -5.72
N SER A 33 9.54 -27.29 -5.86
CA SER A 33 10.08 -26.04 -5.32
C SER A 33 9.04 -25.25 -4.54
N SER A 34 9.49 -24.43 -3.58
CA SER A 34 8.62 -23.60 -2.74
C SER A 34 8.11 -22.37 -3.50
N TYR A 35 6.82 -22.05 -3.34
CA TYR A 35 6.18 -20.85 -3.88
C TYR A 35 6.18 -19.66 -2.89
N ASP A 36 6.98 -19.73 -1.81
CA ASP A 36 7.05 -18.68 -0.79
C ASP A 36 7.44 -17.31 -1.35
N ASP A 37 8.18 -17.27 -2.45
CA ASP A 37 8.58 -16.03 -3.11
C ASP A 37 7.36 -15.26 -3.67
N LEU A 38 6.32 -15.98 -4.12
CA LEU A 38 5.07 -15.37 -4.59
C LEU A 38 4.31 -14.72 -3.42
N LEU A 39 4.24 -15.42 -2.29
CA LEU A 39 3.64 -14.88 -1.06
C LEU A 39 4.42 -13.67 -0.51
N ARG A 40 5.76 -13.72 -0.56
CA ARG A 40 6.59 -12.56 -0.19
C ARG A 40 6.37 -11.39 -1.13
N SER A 41 6.24 -11.63 -2.44
CA SER A 41 5.94 -10.59 -3.43
C SER A 41 4.59 -9.91 -3.17
N LYS A 42 3.56 -10.69 -2.78
CA LYS A 42 2.26 -10.15 -2.34
C LYS A 42 2.41 -9.16 -1.19
N ILE A 43 3.12 -9.53 -0.12
CA ILE A 43 3.30 -8.66 1.05
C ILE A 43 4.03 -7.36 0.67
N VAL A 44 5.13 -7.48 -0.07
CA VAL A 44 5.92 -6.31 -0.50
C VAL A 44 5.08 -5.37 -1.38
N SER A 45 4.30 -5.94 -2.29
CA SER A 45 3.43 -5.17 -3.20
C SER A 45 2.31 -4.45 -2.44
N SER A 46 1.66 -5.10 -1.47
CA SER A 46 0.66 -4.46 -0.61
C SER A 46 1.23 -3.30 0.21
N VAL A 47 2.39 -3.50 0.85
CA VAL A 47 3.05 -2.47 1.66
C VAL A 47 3.47 -1.28 0.78
N SER A 48 4.01 -1.56 -0.42
CA SER A 48 4.42 -0.51 -1.36
C SER A 48 3.23 0.29 -1.89
N ALA A 49 2.10 -0.36 -2.19
CA ALA A 49 0.88 0.32 -2.59
C ALA A 49 0.33 1.21 -1.47
N PHE A 50 0.36 0.72 -0.23
CA PHE A 50 -0.09 1.48 0.94
C PHE A 50 0.81 2.69 1.24
N ASP A 51 2.13 2.53 1.16
CA ASP A 51 3.09 3.62 1.31
C ASP A 51 2.83 4.74 0.29
N LYS A 52 2.62 4.37 -0.99
CA LYS A 52 2.28 5.32 -2.05
C LYS A 52 1.00 6.11 -1.76
N LEU A 53 -0.04 5.43 -1.24
CA LEU A 53 -1.28 6.09 -0.85
C LEU A 53 -1.05 7.11 0.27
N LEU A 54 -0.32 6.72 1.31
CA LEU A 54 0.02 7.61 2.42
C LEU A 54 0.83 8.81 1.96
N HIS A 55 1.85 8.58 1.13
CA HIS A 55 2.69 9.65 0.58
C HIS A 55 1.85 10.69 -0.18
N ASP A 56 0.91 10.25 -1.01
CA ASP A 56 0.01 11.15 -1.73
C ASP A 56 -0.97 11.90 -0.82
N LEU A 57 -1.51 11.24 0.21
CA LEU A 57 -2.39 11.88 1.20
C LEU A 57 -1.65 12.95 2.00
N ILE A 58 -0.43 12.65 2.46
CA ILE A 58 0.42 13.59 3.19
C ILE A 58 0.75 14.79 2.29
N ARG A 59 1.14 14.54 1.03
CA ARG A 59 1.44 15.60 0.07
C ARG A 59 0.24 16.52 -0.15
N ILE A 60 -0.97 15.99 -0.31
CA ILE A 60 -2.19 16.80 -0.45
C ILE A 60 -2.39 17.65 0.82
N GLY A 61 -2.29 17.03 2.00
CA GLY A 61 -2.44 17.75 3.27
C GLY A 61 -1.41 18.87 3.45
N MET A 62 -0.15 18.65 3.06
CA MET A 62 0.89 19.68 3.10
C MET A 62 0.57 20.87 2.18
N VAL A 63 0.07 20.60 0.97
CA VAL A 63 -0.32 21.65 0.02
C VAL A 63 -1.54 22.43 0.52
N GLU A 64 -2.53 21.77 1.10
CA GLU A 64 -3.71 22.41 1.69
C GLU A 64 -3.35 23.32 2.87
N ILE A 65 -2.43 22.86 3.73
CA ILE A 65 -1.89 23.66 4.83
C ILE A 65 -1.14 24.88 4.30
N TYR A 66 -0.29 24.70 3.28
CA TYR A 66 0.45 25.81 2.66
C TYR A 66 -0.50 26.85 2.04
N ARG A 67 -1.61 26.42 1.45
CA ARG A 67 -2.65 27.30 0.88
C ARG A 67 -3.57 27.95 1.92
N GLY A 68 -3.41 27.65 3.21
CA GLY A 68 -4.28 28.14 4.28
C GLY A 68 -5.68 27.53 4.28
N SER A 69 -5.93 26.51 3.46
CA SER A 69 -7.23 25.81 3.40
C SER A 69 -7.42 24.81 4.55
N ARG A 70 -6.33 24.47 5.26
CA ARG A 70 -6.32 23.56 6.41
C ARG A 70 -5.39 24.08 7.51
N PRO A 71 -5.77 24.01 8.80
CA PRO A 71 -4.88 24.38 9.90
C PRO A 71 -3.68 23.42 9.98
N THR A 72 -2.50 23.97 10.28
CA THR A 72 -1.28 23.20 10.51
C THR A 72 -1.48 22.22 11.66
N THR A 73 -0.98 20.98 11.52
CA THR A 73 -0.99 20.02 12.62
C THR A 73 -0.12 20.57 13.76
N PRO A 74 -0.64 20.69 14.99
CA PRO A 74 0.14 21.20 16.12
C PRO A 74 1.39 20.34 16.33
N LYS A 75 2.54 20.98 16.56
CA LYS A 75 3.77 20.27 16.93
C LYS A 75 3.54 19.60 18.28
N ARG A 76 3.43 18.27 18.29
CA ARG A 76 3.36 17.50 19.53
C ARG A 76 4.78 17.38 20.08
N SER A 77 5.09 18.10 21.16
CA SER A 77 6.32 17.87 21.93
C SER A 77 6.16 16.57 22.69
N PHE A 78 6.87 15.53 22.27
CA PHE A 78 7.11 14.37 23.11
C PHE A 78 8.19 14.78 24.12
N GLU A 79 7.81 15.59 25.11
CA GLU A 79 8.60 15.70 26.33
C GLU A 79 8.45 14.37 27.07
N VAL A 80 9.45 13.51 26.88
CA VAL A 80 9.66 12.33 27.71
C VAL A 80 10.00 12.85 29.10
N ARG A 81 9.09 12.63 30.04
CA ARG A 81 9.27 12.91 31.47
C ARG A 81 9.96 11.75 32.15
#